data_AF-A0A316LWC4-F1
#
_entry.id   AF-A0A316LWC4-F1
#
_cell.length_a   1.000
_cell.length_b   1.000
_cell.length_c   1.000
_cell.angle_alpha   90.00
_cell.angle_beta   90.00
_cell.angle_gamma   90.00
#
_symmetry.space_group_name_H-M   'P 1'
#
loop_
_entity.id
_entity.type
_entity.pdbx_description
1 polymer ?
#
loop_
_entity_poly.entity_id
_entity_poly.type
_entity_poly.pdbx_seq_one_letter_code
_entity_poly.pdbx_strand_id
1 'polypeptide(L)' 'LGILAADLLVSNEKTPLMQILHVSEAIITSPTPLGWTLDGENGGKHRRVYVRNHAGAVKIVKSNGKALDSIR' A
#
# COMPACT_ATOMS: atom_id res chain seq x y z
N LEU A 1 -18.95 -18.28 -8.32
CA LEU A 1 -17.54 -17.82 -8.28
C LEU A 1 -17.21 -16.80 -9.37
N GLY A 2 -17.69 -16.94 -10.62
CA GLY A 2 -17.37 -16.01 -11.72
C GLY A 2 -17.69 -14.53 -11.46
N ILE A 3 -18.87 -14.22 -10.90
CA ILE A 3 -19.27 -12.83 -10.58
C ILE A 3 -18.38 -12.24 -9.47
N LEU A 4 -18.10 -13.02 -8.42
CA LEU A 4 -17.28 -12.56 -7.30
C LEU A 4 -15.81 -12.33 -7.68
N ALA A 5 -15.26 -13.12 -8.61
CA ALA A 5 -13.92 -12.89 -9.15
C ALA A 5 -13.88 -11.65 -10.06
N ALA A 6 -14.94 -11.39 -10.84
CA ALA A 6 -15.07 -10.19 -11.64
C ALA A 6 -15.15 -8.93 -10.76
N ASP A 7 -15.83 -9.00 -9.61
CA ASP A 7 -15.89 -7.90 -8.63
C ASP A 7 -14.49 -7.50 -8.12
N LEU A 8 -13.60 -8.46 -7.89
CA LEU A 8 -12.22 -8.17 -7.48
C LEU A 8 -11.42 -7.47 -8.59
N LEU A 9 -11.63 -7.86 -9.86
CA LEU A 9 -10.91 -7.27 -11.00
C LEU A 9 -11.30 -5.81 -11.25
N VAL A 10 -12.53 -5.43 -10.96
CA VAL A 10 -13.02 -4.05 -11.10
C VAL A 10 -12.87 -3.24 -9.81
N SER A 11 -12.16 -3.77 -8.81
CA SER A 11 -11.98 -3.14 -7.49
C SER A 11 -13.32 -2.73 -6.84
N ASN A 12 -14.34 -3.57 -6.98
CA ASN A 12 -15.63 -3.33 -6.33
C ASN A 12 -15.49 -3.49 -4.82
N GLU A 13 -15.31 -2.38 -4.12
CA GLU A 13 -15.11 -2.33 -2.66
C GLU A 13 -16.29 -2.88 -1.84
N LYS A 14 -17.46 -3.06 -2.46
CA LYS A 14 -18.66 -3.58 -1.79
C LYS A 14 -18.80 -5.10 -1.83
N THR A 15 -17.89 -5.80 -2.51
CA THR A 15 -17.92 -7.26 -2.59
C THR A 15 -17.57 -7.90 -1.24
N PRO A 16 -18.23 -9.00 -0.82
CA PRO A 16 -17.85 -9.71 0.41
C PRO A 16 -16.45 -10.33 0.36
N LEU A 17 -15.79 -10.34 -0.81
CA LEU A 17 -14.41 -10.80 -0.97
C LEU A 17 -13.36 -9.72 -0.70
N MET A 18 -13.76 -8.47 -0.47
CA MET A 18 -12.85 -7.36 -0.17
C MET A 18 -13.11 -6.82 1.22
N GLN A 19 -12.05 -6.60 1.97
CA GLN A 19 -12.11 -5.93 3.26
C GLN A 19 -11.14 -4.74 3.25
N ILE A 20 -11.67 -3.56 3.57
CA ILE A 20 -10.89 -2.32 3.65
C ILE A 20 -10.77 -1.92 5.12
N LEU A 21 -9.54 -1.71 5.57
CA LEU A 21 -9.23 -1.32 6.94
C LEU A 21 -8.49 0.02 6.94
N HIS A 22 -8.98 0.99 7.71
CA HIS A 22 -8.26 2.23 8.00
C HIS A 22 -7.61 2.13 9.38
N VAL A 23 -6.29 1.95 9.43
CA VAL A 23 -5.51 1.77 10.65
C VAL A 23 -4.16 2.49 10.57
N SER A 24 -3.61 2.91 11.71
CA SER A 24 -2.24 3.47 11.78
C SER A 24 -1.17 2.39 11.75
N GLU A 25 -1.51 1.15 12.10
CA GLU A 25 -0.61 0.01 12.15
C GLU A 25 -1.33 -1.27 11.73
N ALA A 26 -0.64 -2.15 11.01
CA ALA A 26 -1.13 -3.46 10.63
C ALA A 26 -0.05 -4.53 10.81
N ILE A 27 -0.43 -5.68 11.35
CA ILE A 27 0.42 -6.87 11.45
C ILE A 27 -0.19 -7.95 10.57
N ILE A 28 0.54 -8.38 9.55
CA ILE A 28 0.09 -9.42 8.62
C ILE A 28 0.92 -10.66 8.91
N THR A 29 0.25 -11.78 9.21
CA THR A 29 0.89 -13.06 9.52
C THR A 29 0.37 -14.16 8.62
N SER A 30 1.26 -15.05 8.18
CA SER A 30 0.94 -16.23 7.39
C SER A 30 1.72 -17.45 7.91
N PRO A 31 1.11 -18.66 7.92
CA PRO A 31 1.83 -19.89 8.24
C PRO A 31 2.99 -20.18 7.27
N THR A 32 2.86 -19.75 6.01
CA THR A 32 3.86 -19.91 4.95
C THR A 32 4.48 -18.56 4.57
N PRO A 33 5.76 -18.51 4.14
CA PRO A 33 6.36 -17.28 3.65
C PRO A 33 5.64 -16.76 2.41
N LEU A 34 5.12 -15.53 2.48
CA LEU A 34 4.47 -14.85 1.37
C LEU A 34 5.41 -13.79 0.77
N GLY A 35 5.44 -13.71 -0.55
CA GLY A 35 6.09 -12.61 -1.26
C GLY A 35 5.28 -11.34 -1.08
N TRP A 36 5.96 -10.21 -0.94
CA TRP A 36 5.32 -8.90 -0.85
C TRP A 36 6.14 -7.87 -1.61
N THR A 37 5.47 -6.81 -2.04
CA THR A 37 6.08 -5.68 -2.72
C THR A 37 5.86 -4.42 -1.88
N LEU A 38 6.86 -3.54 -1.90
CA LEU A 38 6.77 -2.19 -1.35
C LEU A 38 7.05 -1.22 -2.48
N ASP A 39 6.05 -0.43 -2.89
CA ASP A 39 6.15 0.51 -4.01
C ASP A 39 6.69 -0.10 -5.32
N GLY A 40 6.45 -1.40 -5.53
CA GLY A 40 6.93 -2.15 -6.69
C GLY A 40 8.28 -2.85 -6.52
N GLU A 41 9.01 -2.56 -5.44
CA GLU A 41 10.25 -3.26 -5.10
C GLU A 41 9.98 -4.62 -4.44
N ASN A 42 10.87 -5.59 -4.66
CA ASN A 42 10.79 -6.92 -4.04
C ASN A 42 11.18 -6.83 -2.55
N GLY A 43 10.19 -6.87 -1.67
CA GLY A 43 10.41 -6.84 -0.22
C GLY A 43 10.88 -8.19 0.36
N GLY A 44 11.00 -9.24 -0.45
CA GLY A 44 11.35 -10.60 -0.03
C GLY A 44 10.14 -11.47 0.31
N LYS A 45 10.38 -12.57 1.04
CA LYS A 45 9.32 -13.48 1.50
C LYS A 45 9.31 -13.58 3.01
N HIS A 46 8.19 -13.25 3.64
CA HIS A 46 8.08 -13.23 5.10
C HIS A 46 6.85 -13.98 5.58
N ARG A 47 6.94 -14.56 6.78
CA ARG A 47 5.78 -15.09 7.51
C ARG A 47 5.05 -14.00 8.28
N ARG A 48 5.71 -12.88 8.55
CA ARG A 48 5.17 -11.76 9.32
C ARG A 48 5.71 -10.45 8.76
N VAL A 49 4.82 -9.52 8.46
CA VAL A 49 5.15 -8.14 8.06
C VAL A 49 4.46 -7.19 9.03
N TYR A 50 5.16 -6.14 9.41
CA TYR A 50 4.65 -5.07 10.25
C TYR A 50 4.66 -3.77 9.44
N VAL A 51 3.48 -3.18 9.26
CA VAL A 51 3.30 -1.93 8.53
C VAL A 51 2.86 -0.87 9.53
N ARG A 52 3.56 0.25 9.57
CA ARG A 52 3.25 1.40 10.44
C ARG A 52 3.21 2.66 9.60
N ASN A 53 2.16 3.46 9.81
CA ASN A 53 2.09 4.80 9.27
C ASN A 53 3.01 5.73 10.08
N HIS A 54 4.03 6.28 9.43
CA HIS A 54 4.91 7.30 10.00
C HIS A 54 4.42 8.70 9.62
N ALA A 55 3.36 9.15 10.30
CA ALA A 55 2.72 10.43 10.01
C ALA A 55 3.71 11.60 10.09
N GLY A 56 3.82 12.37 9.00
CA GLY A 56 4.71 13.54 8.94
C GLY A 56 6.21 13.21 8.91
N ALA A 57 6.62 11.97 8.65
CA ALA A 57 8.03 11.59 8.62
C ALA A 57 8.82 12.21 7.44
N VAL A 58 8.12 12.64 6.39
CA VAL A 58 8.74 13.28 5.23
C VAL A 58 8.06 14.62 4.97
N LYS A 59 8.87 15.65 4.77
CA LYS A 59 8.40 16.94 4.25
C LYS A 59 8.42 16.90 2.72
N ILE A 60 7.25 16.90 2.12
CA ILE A 60 7.10 16.97 0.66
C ILE A 60 7.03 18.45 0.27
N VAL A 61 7.96 18.91 -0.56
CA VAL A 61 7.91 20.24 -1.16
C VAL A 61 7.28 20.11 -2.54
N LYS A 62 6.05 20.61 -2.68
CA LYS A 62 5.37 20.64 -3.98
C LYS A 62 5.87 21.84 -4.78
N SER A 63 6.36 21.60 -6.00
CA SER A 63 6.65 22.70 -6.93
C SER A 63 5.36 23.46 -7.25
N ASN A 64 5.43 24.78 -7.25
CA ASN A 64 4.35 25.66 -7.68
C ASN A 64 4.37 25.92 -9.20
N GLY A 65 5.12 25.11 -9.97
CA GLY A 65 5.25 25.26 -11.42
C GLY A 65 6.20 26.39 -11.85
N LYS A 66 6.91 27.05 -10.92
CA LYS A 66 8.03 27.92 -11.26
C LYS A 66 9.30 27.08 -11.37
N ALA A 67 10.07 27.28 -12.44
CA ALA A 67 11.34 26.60 -12.64
C ALA A 67 12.26 26.77 -11.43
N LEU A 68 13.03 25.72 -11.11
CA LEU A 68 14.08 25.69 -10.08
C LEU A 68 15.29 26.56 -10.48
N ASP A 69 15.08 27.83 -10.82
CA ASP A 69 16.15 28.75 -11.23
C ASP A 69 16.62 29.69 -10.11
N SER A 70 16.31 29.38 -8.84
CA SER A 70 16.67 30.29 -7.73
C SER A 70 17.09 29.60 -6.43
N ILE A 71 17.79 28.47 -6.52
CA ILE A 71 18.62 28.00 -5.40
C ILE A 71 20.07 28.10 -5.85
N ARG A 72 20.62 29.32 -5.76
CA ARG A 72 22.06 29.60 -5.69
C ARG A 72 22.35 30.14 -4.29
#